data_AF-F4W738-F1
#
_entry.id   AF-F4W738-F1
#
_cell.length_a   1.000
_cell.length_b   1.000
_cell.length_c   1.000
_cell.angle_alpha   90.00
_cell.angle_beta   90.00
_cell.angle_gamma   90.00
#
_symmetry.space_group_name_H-M   'P 1'
#
loop_
_entity.id
_entity.type
_entity.pdbx_description
1 polymer ?
#
loop_
_entity_poly.entity_id
_entity_poly.type
_entity_poly.pdbx_seq_one_letter_code
_entity_poly.pdbx_strand_id
1 'polypeptide(L)'
;MNSTDIHVIFLYEYKLDNNAAKAARNINQAFRENTDDRKVQRWFEKFRSDDFSLRIELHGRSKTSVKNDALKALVETNPTISTRELVTRMKVDIQRHCDTFLKFAR
;
A
#
# COMPACT_ATOMS: atom_id res chain seq x y z
N MET A 1 -13.64 13.35 -7.90
CA MET A 1 -13.07 12.41 -8.89
C MET A 1 -12.72 11.08 -8.22
N ASN A 2 -12.71 9.94 -8.94
CA ASN A 2 -12.28 8.68 -8.32
C ASN A 2 -10.74 8.65 -8.17
N SER A 3 -10.21 7.77 -7.31
CA SER A 3 -8.76 7.74 -7.04
C SER A 3 -7.92 7.29 -8.24
N THR A 4 -8.45 6.50 -9.17
CA THR A 4 -7.70 6.05 -10.35
C THR A 4 -7.62 7.16 -11.39
N ASP A 5 -8.74 7.86 -11.62
CA ASP A 5 -8.84 8.98 -12.58
C ASP A 5 -7.83 10.09 -12.25
N ILE A 6 -7.69 10.42 -10.96
CA ILE A 6 -6.74 11.44 -10.53
C ILE A 6 -5.28 11.01 -10.75
N HIS A 7 -4.96 9.71 -10.63
CA HIS A 7 -3.62 9.21 -10.92
C HIS A 7 -3.32 9.20 -12.43
N VAL A 8 -4.32 8.98 -13.29
CA VAL A 8 -4.18 9.15 -14.74
C VAL A 8 -3.79 10.59 -15.07
N ILE A 9 -4.43 11.56 -14.41
CA ILE A 9 -4.13 12.98 -14.60
C ILE A 9 -2.71 13.31 -14.09
N PHE A 10 -2.29 12.73 -12.96
CA PHE A 10 -0.90 12.88 -12.51
C PHE A 10 0.10 12.35 -13.54
N LEU A 11 -0.17 11.19 -14.14
CA LEU A 11 0.70 10.63 -15.18
C LEU A 11 0.74 11.53 -16.42
N TYR A 12 -0.41 12.07 -16.82
CA TYR A 12 -0.49 13.02 -17.93
C TYR A 12 0.35 14.28 -17.66
N GLU A 13 0.20 14.91 -16.49
CA GLU A 13 0.98 16.09 -16.10
C GLU A 13 2.49 15.79 -16.01
N TYR A 14 2.86 14.59 -15.55
CA TYR A 14 4.25 14.14 -15.52
C TYR A 14 4.84 14.02 -16.93
N LYS A 15 4.09 13.46 -17.89
CA LYS A 15 4.49 13.33 -19.30
C LYS A 15 4.59 14.68 -20.03
N LEU A 16 3.98 15.74 -19.49
CA LEU A 16 4.14 17.11 -19.97
C LEU A 16 5.37 17.82 -19.39
N ASP A 17 6.22 17.11 -18.63
CA ASP A 17 7.39 17.66 -17.94
C ASP A 17 7.05 18.84 -17.00
N ASN A 18 5.81 18.90 -16.51
CA ASN A 18 5.44 19.84 -15.47
C ASN A 18 6.08 19.41 -14.14
N ASN A 19 6.39 20.36 -13.27
CA ASN A 19 6.76 20.05 -11.90
C ASN A 19 5.50 19.79 -11.04
N ALA A 20 5.67 19.15 -9.89
CA ALA A 20 4.55 18.73 -9.04
C ALA A 20 3.65 19.89 -8.58
N ALA A 21 4.23 21.05 -8.25
CA ALA A 21 3.47 22.23 -7.82
C ALA A 21 2.64 22.83 -8.96
N LYS A 22 3.20 22.90 -10.18
CA LYS A 22 2.47 23.35 -11.37
C LYS A 22 1.36 22.37 -11.73
N ALA A 23 1.63 21.08 -11.69
CA ALA A 23 0.63 20.03 -11.91
C ALA A 23 -0.53 20.11 -10.90
N ALA A 24 -0.25 20.27 -9.60
CA ALA A 24 -1.30 20.41 -8.59
C ALA A 24 -2.17 21.65 -8.83
N ARG A 25 -1.57 22.79 -9.18
CA ARG A 25 -2.30 24.00 -9.56
C ARG A 25 -3.18 23.79 -10.80
N ASN A 26 -2.65 23.18 -11.86
CA ASN A 26 -3.40 22.86 -13.07
C ASN A 26 -4.63 21.99 -12.74
N ILE A 27 -4.44 20.95 -11.93
CA ILE A 27 -5.49 20.02 -11.54
C ILE A 27 -6.57 20.72 -10.71
N ASN A 28 -6.15 21.50 -9.72
CA ASN A 28 -7.09 22.24 -8.86
C ASN A 28 -7.86 23.31 -9.65
N GLN A 29 -7.23 23.93 -10.65
CA GLN A 29 -7.88 24.89 -11.53
C GLN A 29 -8.87 24.21 -12.50
N ALA A 30 -8.48 23.10 -13.13
CA ALA A 30 -9.29 22.42 -14.15
C ALA A 30 -10.46 21.63 -13.54
N PHE A 31 -10.21 20.92 -12.45
CA PHE A 31 -11.18 19.99 -11.87
C PHE A 31 -11.82 20.51 -10.57
N ARG A 32 -11.43 21.70 -10.09
CA ARG A 32 -11.85 22.25 -8.79
C ARG A 32 -11.60 21.28 -7.63
N GLU A 33 -10.58 20.43 -7.78
CA GLU A 33 -10.14 19.49 -6.77
C GLU A 33 -9.24 20.19 -5.75
N ASN A 34 -9.02 19.54 -4.60
CA ASN A 34 -8.06 20.00 -3.59
C ASN A 34 -6.87 19.03 -3.51
N THR A 35 -6.15 18.94 -4.62
CA THR A 35 -4.93 18.15 -4.74
C THR A 35 -3.80 18.86 -4.01
N ASP A 36 -3.18 18.15 -3.06
CA ASP A 36 -1.98 18.60 -2.35
C ASP A 36 -0.74 18.30 -3.19
N ASP A 37 0.15 19.28 -3.33
CA ASP A 37 1.46 19.17 -3.97
C ASP A 37 2.24 17.94 -3.47
N ARG A 38 2.14 17.60 -2.18
CA ARG A 38 2.80 16.42 -1.59
C ARG A 38 2.30 15.10 -2.19
N LYS A 39 1.01 15.03 -2.54
CA LYS A 39 0.45 13.83 -3.19
C LYS A 39 0.99 13.71 -4.61
N VAL A 40 0.99 14.81 -5.37
CA VAL A 40 1.53 14.84 -6.74
C VAL A 40 3.01 14.47 -6.74
N GLN A 41 3.79 14.99 -5.80
CA GLN A 41 5.21 14.69 -5.67
C GLN A 41 5.47 13.19 -5.47
N ARG A 42 4.75 12.53 -4.55
CA ARG A 42 4.89 11.08 -4.33
C ARG A 42 4.61 10.27 -5.58
N TRP A 43 3.61 10.67 -6.36
CA TRP A 43 3.30 10.04 -7.65
C TRP A 43 4.40 10.26 -8.68
N PHE A 44 4.98 11.46 -8.75
CA PHE A 44 6.09 11.75 -9.65
C PHE A 44 7.35 10.97 -9.27
N GLU A 45 7.63 10.77 -7.98
CA GLU A 45 8.73 9.93 -7.51
C GLU A 45 8.54 8.46 -7.95
N LYS A 46 7.31 7.95 -7.88
CA LYS A 46 6.95 6.62 -8.40
C LYS A 46 7.17 6.53 -9.91
N PHE A 47 6.71 7.52 -10.68
CA PHE A 47 6.90 7.56 -12.14
C PHE A 47 8.37 7.72 -12.57
N ARG A 48 9.20 8.39 -11.77
CA ARG A 48 10.66 8.45 -11.98
C ARG A 48 11.35 7.12 -11.75
N SER A 49 10.71 6.21 -11.02
CA SER A 49 11.18 4.84 -10.80
C SER A 49 10.62 3.87 -11.86
N ASP A 50 10.11 4.40 -12.98
CA ASP A 50 9.45 3.67 -14.08
C ASP A 50 8.22 2.83 -13.66
N ASP A 51 7.63 3.14 -12.50
CA ASP A 51 6.43 2.49 -12.02
C ASP A 51 5.18 3.32 -12.37
N PHE A 52 4.53 2.93 -13.46
CA PHE A 52 3.31 3.59 -13.96
C PHE A 52 2.02 2.93 -13.45
N SER A 53 2.08 2.08 -12.41
CA SER A 53 0.88 1.43 -11.90
C SER A 53 -0.04 2.48 -11.26
N LEU A 54 -1.24 2.69 -11.81
CA LEU A 54 -2.19 3.70 -11.35
C LEU A 54 -2.96 3.31 -10.08
N ARG A 55 -2.76 2.08 -9.60
CA ARG A 55 -3.32 1.60 -8.34
C ARG A 55 -2.35 1.89 -7.21
N ILE A 56 -2.88 2.43 -6.11
CA ILE A 56 -2.20 2.35 -4.83
C ILE A 56 -2.28 0.88 -4.42
N GLU A 57 -1.25 0.11 -4.74
CA GLU A 57 -0.97 -1.06 -3.93
C GLU A 57 -0.80 -0.55 -2.51
N LEU A 58 -1.63 -1.04 -1.58
CA LEU A 58 -1.54 -0.70 -0.16
C LEU A 58 -0.17 -1.15 0.38
N HIS A 59 0.87 -0.37 0.09
CA HIS A 59 2.21 -0.52 0.62
C HIS A 59 2.11 -0.19 2.12
N GLY A 60 1.83 -1.21 2.93
CA GLY A 60 1.64 -1.03 4.37
C GLY A 60 0.83 -2.12 5.06
N ARG A 61 0.19 -3.02 4.31
CA ARG A 61 -0.11 -4.34 4.83
C ARG A 61 0.51 -5.31 3.87
N SER A 62 1.69 -5.85 4.23
CA SER A 62 1.99 -7.20 3.80
C SER A 62 0.69 -7.96 3.98
N LYS A 63 0.11 -8.48 2.89
CA LYS A 63 -0.69 -9.68 3.03
C LYS A 63 0.30 -10.64 3.65
N THR A 64 0.34 -10.69 4.98
CA THR A 64 0.89 -11.82 5.68
C THR A 64 0.04 -12.92 5.11
N SER A 65 0.60 -13.62 4.12
CA SER A 65 0.08 -14.89 3.68
C SER A 65 0.21 -15.72 4.94
N VAL A 66 -0.83 -15.66 5.75
CA VAL A 66 -1.03 -16.57 6.83
C VAL A 66 -0.95 -17.91 6.13
N LYS A 67 0.15 -18.64 6.37
CA LYS A 67 0.37 -19.92 5.72
C LYS A 67 -0.83 -20.78 6.07
N ASN A 68 -1.70 -21.01 5.10
CA ASN A 68 -2.90 -21.81 5.31
C ASN A 68 -2.52 -23.21 5.81
N ASP A 69 -1.33 -23.70 5.46
CA ASP A 69 -0.77 -24.95 5.98
C ASP A 69 -0.52 -24.92 7.49
N ALA A 70 -0.04 -23.79 8.03
CA ALA A 70 0.16 -23.62 9.47
C ALA A 70 -1.17 -23.51 10.22
N LEU A 71 -2.16 -22.83 9.62
CA LEU A 71 -3.53 -22.82 10.13
C LEU A 71 -4.16 -24.22 10.14
N LYS A 72 -3.99 -24.95 9.04
CA LYS A 72 -4.51 -26.29 8.87
C LYS A 72 -3.89 -27.26 9.87
N ALA A 73 -2.57 -27.23 10.04
CA ALA A 73 -1.87 -28.05 11.03
C ALA A 73 -2.33 -27.74 12.47
N LEU A 74 -2.59 -26.47 12.82
CA LEU A 74 -3.10 -26.08 14.14
C LEU A 74 -4.51 -26.60 14.42
N VAL A 75 -5.39 -26.58 13.42
CA VAL A 75 -6.76 -27.10 13.54
C VAL A 75 -6.76 -28.63 13.58
N GLU A 76 -5.88 -29.29 12.81
CA GLU A 76 -5.73 -30.74 12.81
C GLU A 76 -5.11 -31.28 14.11
N THR A 77 -4.15 -30.56 14.69
CA THR A 77 -3.51 -30.96 15.96
C THR A 77 -4.37 -30.68 17.18
N ASN A 78 -5.25 -29.68 17.12
CA ASN A 78 -6.20 -29.42 18.21
C ASN A 78 -7.56 -28.95 17.67
N PRO A 79 -8.48 -29.88 17.38
CA PRO A 79 -9.78 -29.55 16.79
C PRO A 79 -10.73 -28.80 17.73
N THR A 80 -10.42 -28.71 19.03
CA THR A 80 -11.22 -27.95 20.01
C THR A 80 -10.76 -26.50 20.17
N ILE A 81 -9.73 -26.08 19.43
CA ILE A 81 -9.19 -24.72 19.53
C ILE A 81 -10.25 -23.69 19.11
N SER A 82 -10.49 -22.70 19.98
CA SER A 82 -11.45 -21.65 19.69
C SER A 82 -10.90 -20.66 18.66
N THR A 83 -11.78 -20.06 17.86
CA THR A 83 -11.41 -19.01 16.90
C THR A 83 -10.65 -17.85 17.55
N ARG A 84 -11.00 -17.50 18.80
CA ARG A 84 -10.33 -16.43 19.56
C ARG A 84 -8.88 -16.80 19.90
N GLU A 85 -8.65 -18.05 20.28
CA GLU A 85 -7.32 -18.55 20.61
C GLU A 85 -6.44 -18.69 19.36
N LEU A 86 -7.01 -19.17 18.24
CA LEU A 86 -6.37 -19.17 16.92
C LEU A 86 -5.90 -17.78 16.51
N VAL A 87 -6.79 -16.78 16.55
CA VAL A 87 -6.46 -15.39 16.21
C VAL A 87 -5.34 -14.84 17.10
N THR A 88 -5.31 -15.23 18.38
CA THR A 88 -4.28 -14.78 19.32
C THR A 88 -2.92 -15.38 18.98
N ARG A 89 -2.85 -16.69 18.72
CA ARG A 89 -1.62 -17.38 18.31
C ARG A 89 -1.08 -16.83 16.99
N MET A 90 -1.96 -16.57 16.02
CA MET A 90 -1.60 -15.96 14.73
C MET A 90 -1.00 -14.56 14.89
N LYS A 91 -1.61 -13.72 15.73
CA LYS A 91 -1.11 -12.36 15.98
C LYS A 91 0.30 -12.36 16.56
N VAL A 92 0.59 -13.26 17.50
CA VAL A 92 1.93 -13.39 18.10
C VAL A 92 2.96 -13.81 17.07
N ASP A 93 2.62 -14.74 16.17
CA ASP A 93 3.53 -15.21 15.12
C ASP A 93 3.83 -14.11 14.09
N ILE A 94 2.80 -13.36 13.66
CA ILE A 94 2.95 -12.19 12.78
C ILE A 94 3.84 -11.13 13.44
N GLN A 95 3.63 -10.82 14.71
CA GLN A 95 4.44 -9.85 15.45
C GLN A 95 5.91 -10.28 15.49
N ARG A 96 6.15 -11.56 15.82
CA ARG A 96 7.50 -12.13 15.90
C ARG A 96 8.21 -12.11 14.54
N HIS A 97 7.47 -12.33 13.46
CA HIS A 97 7.97 -12.23 12.10
C HIS A 97 8.34 -10.78 11.75
N CYS A 98 7.46 -9.82 12.03
CA CYS A 98 7.74 -8.39 11.83
C CYS A 98 8.97 -7.92 12.62
N ASP A 99 9.09 -8.29 13.90
CA ASP A 99 10.23 -7.94 14.75
C ASP A 99 11.54 -8.54 14.24
N THR A 100 11.47 -9.74 13.65
CA THR A 100 12.63 -10.42 13.06
C THR A 100 13.07 -9.69 11.79
N PHE A 101 12.15 -9.33 10.89
CA PHE A 101 12.45 -8.57 9.69
C PHE A 101 13.07 -7.19 10.00
N LEU A 102 12.58 -6.49 11.03
CA LEU A 102 13.14 -5.21 11.44
C LEU A 102 14.55 -5.31 12.05
N LYS A 103 14.94 -6.46 12.61
CA LYS A 103 16.29 -6.69 13.14
C LYS A 103 17.34 -6.95 12.07
N PHE A 104 16.94 -7.37 10.87
CA PHE A 104 17.84 -7.66 9.75
C PHE A 104 17.93 -6.52 8.72
N ALA A 105 17.16 -5.44 8.90
CA ALA A 105 17.14 -4.27 8.02
C ALA A 105 18.06 -3.12 8.52
N ARG A 106 19.11 -3.43 9.29
CA ARG A 106 20.07 -2.44 9.81
C ARG A 106 21.48 -2.73 9.32
#